data_AF-E5CGL6-F1
#
_entry.id   AF-E5CGL6-F1
#
_cell.length_a   1.000
_cell.length_b   1.000
_cell.length_c   1.000
_cell.angle_alpha   90.00
_cell.angle_beta   90.00
_cell.angle_gamma   90.00
#
_symmetry.space_group_name_H-M   'P 1'
#
loop_
_entity.id
_entity.type
_entity.pdbx_description
1 polymer ?
#
loop_
_entity_poly.entity_id
_entity_poly.type
_entity_poly.pdbx_seq_one_letter_code
_entity_poly.pdbx_strand_id
1 'polypeptide(L)'
;MDTKSFFEKSKKQLNILNKKGWLANISSYNNEYICPLCLNKFTAEQMDELSQEDAPQDKLGGKRIALTCKKCNNTCGSSMDCYLINRIENYENSIFIPGTKRDVKVKVADKTFNGQLEVCSDGRMIMTNSFKQNNPTLLSEYMKQLAEDMALSIENKNKKVDDTRLSVALLKNAYIILFAKFGYTFLMDELYDTIREQIEKPDSEVVPKLWKITTERMIPDGVYLMSDCDGFLVSYTIKKNIEYYVLVAIPFPNVSFDEIVAYLTTIGPNKPMTLKKITNRDYWQDESAIELLRKEIFLEKGV
;
A
#
# COMPACT_ATOMS: atom_id res chain seq x y z
N MET A 1 -18.17 0.16 7.09
CA MET A 1 -18.43 1.51 7.62
C MET A 1 -18.57 2.43 6.43
N ASP A 2 -19.61 3.26 6.36
CA ASP A 2 -19.82 4.20 5.25
C ASP A 2 -19.06 5.53 5.47
N THR A 3 -19.04 6.38 4.43
CA THR A 3 -18.39 7.71 4.46
C THR A 3 -18.86 8.56 5.64
N LYS A 4 -20.17 8.61 5.88
CA LYS A 4 -20.77 9.44 6.93
C LYS A 4 -20.32 8.99 8.31
N SER A 5 -20.30 7.69 8.55
CA SER A 5 -19.84 7.10 9.82
C SER A 5 -18.36 7.38 10.07
N PHE A 6 -17.50 7.28 9.04
CA PHE A 6 -16.08 7.66 9.15
C PHE A 6 -15.90 9.15 9.45
N PHE A 7 -16.65 10.00 8.75
CA PHE A 7 -16.62 11.44 8.93
C PHE A 7 -16.99 11.83 10.36
N GLU A 8 -18.10 11.34 10.88
CA GLU A 8 -18.56 11.63 12.25
C GLU A 8 -17.61 11.07 13.31
N LYS A 9 -17.10 9.85 13.12
CA LYS A 9 -16.11 9.25 14.03
C LYS A 9 -14.82 10.07 14.08
N SER A 10 -14.37 10.57 12.93
CA SER A 10 -13.20 11.44 12.82
C SER A 10 -13.40 12.77 13.56
N LYS A 11 -14.56 13.41 13.39
CA LYS A 11 -14.90 14.66 14.07
C LYS A 11 -14.92 14.50 15.59
N LYS A 12 -15.48 13.40 16.08
CA LYS A 12 -15.48 13.10 17.52
C LYS A 12 -14.06 13.01 18.07
N GLN A 13 -13.18 12.28 17.38
CA GLN A 13 -11.79 12.18 17.82
C GLN A 13 -11.09 13.54 17.81
N LEU A 14 -11.20 14.31 16.72
CA LEU A 14 -10.59 15.64 16.63
C LEU A 14 -11.09 16.57 17.75
N ASN A 15 -12.37 16.49 18.12
CA ASN A 15 -12.89 17.22 19.28
C ASN A 15 -12.27 16.79 20.61
N ILE A 16 -12.05 15.48 20.82
CA ILE A 16 -11.33 14.97 22.00
C ILE A 16 -9.91 15.56 22.03
N LEU A 17 -9.17 15.45 20.92
CA LEU A 17 -7.80 15.95 20.83
C LEU A 17 -7.72 17.48 21.03
N ASN A 18 -8.69 18.23 20.48
CA ASN A 18 -8.78 19.68 20.63
C ASN A 18 -9.00 20.08 22.10
N LYS A 19 -9.95 19.44 22.79
CA LYS A 19 -10.23 19.69 24.22
C LYS A 19 -9.03 19.43 25.12
N LYS A 20 -8.17 18.47 24.74
CA LYS A 20 -6.94 18.12 25.45
C LYS A 20 -5.74 19.00 25.06
N GLY A 21 -5.90 19.92 24.12
CA GLY A 21 -4.83 20.79 23.63
C GLY A 21 -3.78 20.07 22.77
N TRP A 22 -4.10 18.92 22.19
CA TRP A 22 -3.16 18.11 21.41
C TRP A 22 -3.19 18.38 19.89
N LEU A 23 -3.95 19.38 19.44
CA LEU A 23 -3.95 19.87 18.06
C LEU A 23 -3.07 21.11 17.92
N ALA A 24 -1.80 21.03 18.37
CA ALA A 24 -0.88 22.17 18.51
C ALA A 24 -0.75 23.05 17.24
N ASN A 25 -1.01 22.49 16.06
CA ASN A 25 -0.86 23.17 14.76
C ASN A 25 -2.19 23.56 14.07
N ILE A 26 -3.34 23.40 14.74
CA ILE A 26 -4.64 23.78 14.18
C ILE A 26 -5.29 24.83 15.09
N SER A 27 -4.99 26.09 14.82
CA SER A 27 -5.53 27.25 15.55
C SER A 27 -7.06 27.44 15.41
N SER A 28 -7.72 26.69 14.53
CA SER A 28 -9.16 26.80 14.25
C SER A 28 -9.77 25.48 13.78
N TYR A 29 -9.87 24.49 14.65
CA TYR A 29 -10.66 23.30 14.34
C TYR A 29 -12.15 23.62 14.43
N ASN A 30 -12.90 23.54 13.31
CA ASN A 30 -14.32 23.89 13.26
C ASN A 30 -15.21 22.70 12.88
N ASN A 31 -15.12 21.58 13.62
CA ASN A 31 -15.94 20.38 13.37
C ASN A 31 -15.82 19.82 11.94
N GLU A 32 -14.64 19.97 11.35
CA GLU A 32 -14.31 19.48 10.00
C GLU A 32 -13.72 18.07 10.06
N TYR A 33 -13.71 17.40 8.92
CA TYR A 33 -12.85 16.24 8.68
C TYR A 33 -11.52 16.71 8.10
N ILE A 34 -10.41 16.03 8.42
CA ILE A 34 -9.07 16.39 7.93
C ILE A 34 -8.53 15.22 7.10
N CYS A 35 -8.26 15.43 5.82
CA CYS A 35 -7.69 14.35 5.01
C CYS A 35 -6.31 13.94 5.57
N PRO A 36 -6.05 12.66 5.87
CA PRO A 36 -4.79 12.24 6.48
C PRO A 36 -3.59 12.37 5.54
N LEU A 37 -3.82 12.50 4.23
CA LEU A 37 -2.74 12.60 3.24
C LEU A 37 -2.29 14.03 2.98
N CYS A 38 -3.21 15.00 2.96
CA CYS A 38 -2.90 16.40 2.60
C CYS A 38 -3.28 17.42 3.67
N LEU A 39 -3.86 16.99 4.78
CA LEU A 39 -4.32 17.82 5.89
C LEU A 39 -5.36 18.90 5.54
N ASN A 40 -5.89 18.90 4.31
CA ASN A 40 -7.01 19.75 3.93
C ASN A 40 -8.25 19.41 4.77
N LYS A 41 -9.00 20.45 5.13
CA LYS A 41 -10.22 20.37 5.94
C LYS A 41 -11.45 20.30 5.04
N PHE A 42 -12.46 19.55 5.49
CA PHE A 42 -13.71 19.32 4.76
C PHE A 42 -14.89 19.44 5.72
N THR A 43 -15.87 20.27 5.38
CA THR A 43 -17.12 20.37 6.13
C THR A 43 -18.09 19.25 5.76
N ALA A 44 -19.24 19.18 6.44
CA ALA A 44 -20.25 18.18 6.13
C ALA A 44 -20.86 18.37 4.74
N GLU A 45 -20.90 19.62 4.26
CA GLU A 45 -21.38 20.00 2.93
C GLU A 45 -20.43 19.52 1.82
N GLN A 46 -19.14 19.33 2.13
CA GLN A 46 -18.09 18.88 1.20
C GLN A 46 -17.82 17.36 1.28
N MET A 47 -18.73 16.60 1.89
CA MET A 47 -18.55 15.16 2.07
C MET A 47 -18.51 14.40 0.74
N ASP A 48 -19.08 14.97 -0.33
CA ASP A 48 -18.99 14.46 -1.69
C ASP A 48 -17.59 14.63 -2.30
N GLU A 49 -16.71 15.47 -1.75
CA GLU A 49 -15.29 15.56 -2.13
C GLU A 49 -14.43 14.44 -1.51
N LEU A 50 -15.01 13.64 -0.62
CA LEU A 50 -14.33 12.55 0.08
C LEU A 50 -14.62 11.20 -0.58
N SER A 51 -13.69 10.26 -0.38
CA SER A 51 -13.77 8.90 -0.90
C SER A 51 -13.19 7.92 0.12
N GLN A 52 -13.73 6.70 0.12
CA GLN A 52 -13.15 5.62 0.90
C GLN A 52 -11.82 5.18 0.28
N GLU A 53 -10.83 4.92 1.13
CA GLU A 53 -9.48 4.53 0.74
C GLU A 53 -9.25 3.04 1.07
N ASP A 54 -8.79 2.30 0.06
CA ASP A 54 -8.36 0.92 0.19
C ASP A 54 -6.87 0.86 0.58
N ALA A 55 -6.55 0.09 1.63
CA ALA A 55 -5.16 -0.27 1.94
C ALA A 55 -5.04 -1.77 2.31
N PRO A 56 -4.28 -2.58 1.53
CA PRO A 56 -3.71 -2.23 0.22
C PRO A 56 -4.79 -1.90 -0.83
N GLN A 57 -4.42 -1.67 -2.08
CA GLN A 57 -5.36 -1.38 -3.17
C GLN A 57 -6.35 -2.56 -3.35
N ASP A 58 -7.60 -2.28 -3.74
CA ASP A 58 -8.64 -3.31 -3.94
C ASP A 58 -8.20 -4.45 -4.90
N LYS A 59 -7.51 -4.09 -6.00
CA LYS A 59 -6.91 -5.05 -6.95
C LYS A 59 -5.85 -5.98 -6.35
N LEU A 60 -5.40 -5.68 -5.14
CA LEU A 60 -4.42 -6.39 -4.34
C LEU A 60 -5.04 -6.90 -3.02
N GLY A 61 -6.37 -7.08 -3.00
CA GLY A 61 -7.10 -7.74 -1.91
C GLY A 61 -7.34 -6.87 -0.68
N GLY A 62 -7.09 -5.57 -0.78
CA GLY A 62 -7.33 -4.66 0.33
C GLY A 62 -8.80 -4.30 0.52
N LYS A 63 -9.03 -3.46 1.51
CA LYS A 63 -10.38 -3.09 1.95
C LYS A 63 -10.43 -1.59 2.25
N ARG A 64 -11.64 -1.05 2.12
CA ARG A 64 -11.98 0.33 2.46
C ARG A 64 -11.91 0.55 3.98
N ILE A 65 -10.74 0.95 4.46
CA ILE A 65 -10.44 1.07 5.89
C ILE A 65 -10.27 2.51 6.36
N ALA A 66 -10.21 3.47 5.45
CA ALA A 66 -10.08 4.89 5.77
C ALA A 66 -10.93 5.76 4.84
N LEU A 67 -10.96 7.06 5.16
CA LEU A 67 -11.48 8.11 4.31
C LEU A 67 -10.30 8.99 3.89
N THR A 68 -10.32 9.50 2.66
CA THR A 68 -9.36 10.47 2.10
C THR A 68 -10.11 11.40 1.15
N CYS A 69 -9.53 12.54 0.76
CA CYS A 69 -10.14 13.35 -0.30
C CYS A 69 -9.95 12.70 -1.67
N LYS A 70 -10.93 12.84 -2.56
CA LYS A 70 -10.92 12.28 -3.91
C LYS A 70 -9.68 12.69 -4.70
N LYS A 71 -9.21 13.93 -4.53
CA LYS A 71 -7.97 14.42 -5.15
C LYS A 71 -6.77 13.54 -4.77
N CYS A 72 -6.56 13.29 -3.49
CA CYS A 72 -5.42 12.47 -3.02
C CYS A 72 -5.56 11.02 -3.48
N ASN A 73 -6.74 10.41 -3.31
CA ASN A 73 -6.99 9.02 -3.69
C ASN A 73 -6.74 8.80 -5.19
N ASN A 74 -7.33 9.63 -6.05
CA ASN A 74 -7.16 9.53 -7.50
C ASN A 74 -5.71 9.79 -7.94
N THR A 75 -5.04 10.77 -7.31
CA THR A 75 -3.64 11.10 -7.64
C THR A 75 -2.72 9.94 -7.27
N CYS A 76 -2.81 9.40 -6.06
CA CYS A 76 -2.03 8.23 -5.62
C CYS A 76 -2.28 7.01 -6.51
N GLY A 77 -3.54 6.80 -6.91
CA GLY A 77 -3.96 5.73 -7.81
C GLY A 77 -3.16 5.68 -9.11
N SER A 78 -2.91 6.85 -9.71
CA SER A 78 -2.18 6.97 -10.98
C SER A 78 -0.67 7.22 -10.80
N SER A 79 -0.25 7.85 -9.71
CA SER A 79 1.14 8.26 -9.51
C SER A 79 2.03 7.18 -8.88
N MET A 80 1.49 6.31 -8.02
CA MET A 80 2.27 5.30 -7.27
C MET A 80 1.61 3.92 -7.21
N ASP A 81 0.29 3.86 -6.93
CA ASP A 81 -0.42 2.61 -6.64
C ASP A 81 -0.43 1.66 -7.83
N CYS A 82 -0.54 2.22 -9.05
CA CYS A 82 -0.50 1.44 -10.28
C CYS A 82 0.82 0.69 -10.47
N TYR A 83 1.95 1.22 -9.98
CA TYR A 83 3.26 0.58 -10.12
C TYR A 83 3.40 -0.64 -9.21
N LEU A 84 2.84 -0.59 -8.01
CA LEU A 84 2.75 -1.77 -7.13
C LEU A 84 1.89 -2.88 -7.75
N ILE A 85 0.71 -2.52 -8.29
CA ILE A 85 -0.17 -3.47 -8.99
C ILE A 85 0.57 -4.09 -10.18
N ASN A 86 1.20 -3.25 -11.01
CA ASN A 86 1.95 -3.70 -12.18
C ASN A 86 3.12 -4.62 -11.81
N ARG A 87 3.83 -4.34 -10.70
CA ARG A 87 4.93 -5.19 -10.24
C ARG A 87 4.47 -6.57 -9.83
N ILE A 88 3.39 -6.66 -9.04
CA ILE A 88 2.81 -7.94 -8.62
C ILE A 88 2.31 -8.71 -9.84
N GLU A 89 1.56 -8.05 -10.73
CA GLU A 89 1.05 -8.70 -11.95
C GLU A 89 2.18 -9.17 -12.88
N ASN A 90 3.21 -8.34 -13.11
CA ASN A 90 4.36 -8.73 -13.93
C ASN A 90 5.14 -9.89 -13.30
N TYR A 91 5.30 -9.90 -11.97
CA TYR A 91 5.99 -10.98 -11.27
C TYR A 91 5.22 -12.31 -11.37
N GLU A 92 3.92 -12.32 -11.05
CA GLU A 92 3.08 -13.51 -11.18
C GLU A 92 3.05 -14.04 -12.62
N ASN A 93 3.00 -13.13 -13.59
CA ASN A 93 3.09 -13.46 -15.01
C ASN A 93 4.45 -14.09 -15.39
N SER A 94 5.55 -13.63 -14.79
CA SER A 94 6.90 -14.13 -15.09
C SER A 94 7.15 -15.54 -14.57
N ILE A 95 6.49 -15.93 -13.48
CA ILE A 95 6.60 -17.25 -12.88
C ILE A 95 5.40 -18.15 -13.21
N PHE A 96 4.56 -17.73 -14.17
CA PHE A 96 3.44 -18.52 -14.68
C PHE A 96 2.46 -18.97 -13.58
N ILE A 97 2.08 -18.08 -12.68
CA ILE A 97 1.08 -18.42 -11.64
C ILE A 97 -0.25 -18.85 -12.29
N PRO A 98 -0.86 -19.97 -11.85
CA PRO A 98 -2.20 -20.37 -12.28
C PRO A 98 -3.25 -19.28 -12.06
N GLY A 99 -4.16 -19.12 -13.03
CA GLY A 99 -5.16 -18.05 -13.05
C GLY A 99 -4.69 -16.76 -13.70
N THR A 100 -3.41 -16.64 -14.08
CA THR A 100 -2.91 -15.47 -14.81
C THR A 100 -3.34 -15.47 -16.27
N LYS A 101 -3.65 -14.28 -16.77
CA LYS A 101 -4.02 -14.04 -18.17
C LYS A 101 -3.39 -12.74 -18.64
N ARG A 102 -2.64 -12.79 -19.74
CA ARG A 102 -1.77 -11.68 -20.16
C ARG A 102 -1.56 -11.61 -21.65
N ASP A 103 -1.38 -10.39 -22.15
CA ASP A 103 -1.00 -10.17 -23.53
C ASP A 103 0.49 -10.47 -23.73
N VAL A 104 0.79 -11.16 -24.82
CA VAL A 104 2.15 -11.58 -25.18
C VAL A 104 2.45 -11.25 -26.64
N LYS A 105 3.73 -11.17 -26.96
CA LYS A 105 4.24 -11.29 -28.33
C LYS A 105 4.74 -12.70 -28.54
N VAL A 106 4.25 -13.34 -29.60
CA VAL A 106 4.65 -14.70 -29.99
C VAL A 106 5.55 -14.57 -31.21
N LYS A 107 6.81 -14.97 -31.06
CA LYS A 107 7.78 -15.01 -32.15
C LYS A 107 7.88 -16.43 -32.67
N VAL A 108 7.64 -16.58 -33.97
CA VAL A 108 7.72 -17.85 -34.70
C VAL A 108 8.54 -17.59 -35.95
N ALA A 109 9.70 -18.23 -36.05
CA ALA A 109 10.70 -17.93 -37.06
C ALA A 109 11.01 -16.41 -37.13
N ASP A 110 10.74 -15.76 -38.26
CA ASP A 110 11.00 -14.33 -38.51
C ASP A 110 9.79 -13.42 -38.22
N LYS A 111 8.65 -13.98 -37.79
CA LYS A 111 7.41 -13.23 -37.56
C LYS A 111 7.08 -13.07 -36.09
N THR A 112 6.39 -11.97 -35.78
CA THR A 112 5.87 -11.67 -34.45
C THR A 112 4.36 -11.45 -34.52
N PHE A 113 3.61 -12.15 -33.68
CA PHE A 113 2.16 -12.03 -33.54
C PHE A 113 1.77 -11.58 -32.14
N ASN A 114 0.64 -10.88 -32.05
CA ASN A 114 0.00 -10.54 -30.78
C ASN A 114 -0.89 -11.70 -30.33
N GLY A 115 -0.64 -12.21 -29.13
CA GLY A 115 -1.45 -13.25 -28.53
C GLY A 115 -1.80 -12.93 -27.09
N GLN A 116 -2.56 -13.83 -26.50
CA GLN A 116 -2.86 -13.85 -25.09
C GLN A 116 -2.50 -15.22 -24.54
N LEU A 117 -1.77 -15.23 -23.43
CA LEU A 117 -1.38 -16.41 -22.70
C LEU A 117 -2.18 -16.50 -21.41
N GLU A 118 -2.84 -17.62 -21.22
CA GLU A 118 -3.57 -17.98 -20.01
C GLU A 118 -2.89 -19.18 -19.35
N VAL A 119 -2.67 -19.11 -18.04
CA VAL A 119 -2.22 -20.26 -17.25
C VAL A 119 -3.43 -20.80 -16.49
N CYS A 120 -3.90 -21.97 -16.88
CA CYS A 120 -5.05 -22.63 -16.26
C CYS A 120 -4.74 -23.10 -14.84
N SER A 121 -5.79 -23.41 -14.08
CA SER A 121 -5.67 -23.88 -12.68
C SER A 121 -4.88 -25.19 -12.54
N ASP A 122 -4.85 -26.02 -13.58
CA ASP A 122 -4.10 -27.28 -13.66
C ASP A 122 -2.66 -27.10 -14.19
N GLY A 123 -2.22 -25.86 -14.41
CA GLY A 123 -0.89 -25.54 -14.94
C GLY A 123 -0.77 -25.62 -16.45
N ARG A 124 -1.82 -26.04 -17.18
CA ARG A 124 -1.80 -25.96 -18.65
C ARG A 124 -1.73 -24.50 -19.10
N MET A 125 -0.96 -24.25 -20.14
CA MET A 125 -0.85 -22.95 -20.77
C MET A 125 -1.63 -22.93 -22.07
N ILE A 126 -2.61 -22.03 -22.17
CA ILE A 126 -3.40 -21.84 -23.38
C ILE A 126 -2.99 -20.51 -24.01
N MET A 127 -2.47 -20.58 -25.23
CA MET A 127 -2.13 -19.40 -26.01
C MET A 127 -3.18 -19.21 -27.12
N THR A 128 -3.75 -18.01 -27.18
CA THR A 128 -4.73 -17.64 -28.20
C THR A 128 -4.24 -16.44 -29.00
N ASN A 129 -4.34 -16.51 -30.32
CA ASN A 129 -3.98 -15.41 -31.20
C ASN A 129 -5.14 -14.42 -31.34
N SER A 130 -4.84 -13.14 -31.46
CA SER A 130 -5.85 -12.12 -31.69
C SER A 130 -5.98 -11.80 -33.18
N PHE A 131 -7.07 -12.24 -33.83
CA PHE A 131 -7.35 -11.83 -35.22
C PHE A 131 -7.55 -10.31 -35.36
N LYS A 132 -7.99 -9.63 -34.29
CA LYS A 132 -8.19 -8.18 -34.28
C LYS A 132 -6.87 -7.40 -34.26
N GLN A 133 -5.84 -7.94 -33.59
CA GLN A 133 -4.55 -7.25 -33.39
C GLN A 133 -3.44 -7.75 -34.32
N ASN A 134 -3.77 -8.63 -35.27
CA ASN A 134 -2.83 -9.16 -36.26
C ASN A 134 -3.43 -9.04 -37.66
N ASN A 135 -2.58 -9.13 -38.69
CA ASN A 135 -3.08 -9.35 -40.05
C ASN A 135 -3.70 -10.77 -40.12
N PRO A 136 -5.00 -10.92 -40.42
CA PRO A 136 -5.69 -12.20 -40.33
C PRO A 136 -5.23 -13.21 -41.39
N THR A 137 -4.88 -12.73 -42.59
CA THR A 137 -4.37 -13.58 -43.68
C THR A 137 -3.00 -14.14 -43.30
N LEU A 138 -2.08 -13.27 -42.90
CA LEU A 138 -0.73 -13.68 -42.47
C LEU A 138 -0.78 -14.62 -41.26
N LEU A 139 -1.63 -14.31 -40.28
CA LEU A 139 -1.82 -15.16 -39.11
C LEU A 139 -2.31 -16.56 -39.53
N SER A 140 -3.33 -16.63 -40.40
CA SER A 140 -3.90 -17.91 -40.84
C SER A 140 -2.91 -18.75 -41.64
N GLU A 141 -2.10 -18.12 -42.49
CA GLU A 141 -1.04 -18.79 -43.24
C GLU A 141 0.04 -19.36 -42.32
N TYR A 142 0.45 -18.59 -41.31
CA TYR A 142 1.48 -19.02 -40.35
C TYR A 142 0.96 -20.08 -39.37
N MET A 143 -0.30 -20.02 -38.93
CA MET A 143 -0.88 -21.04 -38.06
C MET A 143 -0.89 -22.44 -38.70
N LYS A 144 -0.98 -22.51 -40.04
CA LYS A 144 -0.88 -23.78 -40.79
C LYS A 144 0.53 -24.39 -40.79
N GLN A 145 1.55 -23.59 -40.46
CA GLN A 145 2.95 -24.01 -40.46
C GLN A 145 3.42 -24.49 -39.07
N LEU A 146 2.59 -24.35 -38.04
CA LEU A 146 2.92 -24.82 -36.69
C LEU A 146 3.00 -26.36 -36.68
N ALA A 147 4.06 -26.88 -36.08
CA ALA A 147 4.28 -28.31 -35.85
C ALA A 147 4.47 -28.57 -34.34
N GLU A 148 4.29 -29.81 -33.91
CA GLU A 148 4.32 -30.23 -32.49
C GLU A 148 5.63 -29.82 -31.78
N ASP A 149 6.77 -29.92 -32.48
CA ASP A 149 8.10 -29.60 -31.93
C ASP A 149 8.64 -28.22 -32.32
N MET A 150 7.78 -27.34 -32.86
CA MET A 150 8.21 -26.01 -33.26
C MET A 150 8.52 -25.15 -32.03
N ALA A 151 9.76 -24.67 -31.94
CA ALA A 151 10.15 -23.73 -30.89
C ALA A 151 9.45 -22.38 -31.06
N LEU A 152 8.75 -21.94 -30.02
CA LEU A 152 8.08 -20.63 -29.95
C LEU A 152 8.75 -19.77 -28.89
N SER A 153 9.05 -18.53 -29.23
CA SER A 153 9.52 -17.54 -28.24
C SER A 153 8.33 -16.69 -27.80
N ILE A 154 8.08 -16.65 -26.50
CA ILE A 154 6.99 -15.87 -25.90
C ILE A 154 7.58 -14.73 -25.09
N GLU A 155 7.17 -13.51 -25.39
CA GLU A 155 7.59 -12.29 -24.70
C GLU A 155 6.37 -11.65 -24.02
N ASN A 156 6.41 -11.50 -22.70
CA ASN A 156 5.36 -10.83 -21.95
C ASN A 156 5.30 -9.33 -22.31
N LYS A 157 4.10 -8.79 -22.53
CA LYS A 157 3.91 -7.33 -22.57
C LYS A 157 3.81 -6.78 -21.15
N ASN A 158 4.96 -6.67 -20.50
CA ASN A 158 5.03 -6.17 -19.13
C ASN A 158 4.49 -4.73 -19.03
N LYS A 159 3.72 -4.47 -17.98
CA LYS A 159 3.28 -3.12 -17.64
C LYS A 159 4.46 -2.32 -17.09
N LYS A 160 4.41 -0.98 -17.20
CA LYS A 160 5.46 -0.11 -16.65
C LYS A 160 5.57 -0.30 -15.13
N VAL A 161 6.78 -0.47 -14.64
CA VAL A 161 7.12 -0.54 -13.21
C VAL A 161 8.09 0.59 -12.89
N ASP A 162 7.98 1.11 -11.68
CA ASP A 162 8.90 2.08 -11.10
C ASP A 162 9.09 1.68 -9.63
N ASP A 163 10.31 1.28 -9.26
CA ASP A 163 10.59 0.72 -7.94
C ASP A 163 10.53 1.78 -6.83
N THR A 164 10.88 3.03 -7.14
CA THR A 164 10.76 4.16 -6.20
C THR A 164 9.29 4.42 -5.90
N ARG A 165 8.46 4.58 -6.93
CA ARG A 165 7.02 4.83 -6.74
C ARG A 165 6.30 3.64 -6.10
N LEU A 166 6.73 2.41 -6.40
CA LEU A 166 6.25 1.22 -5.71
C LEU A 166 6.58 1.25 -4.21
N SER A 167 7.80 1.66 -3.85
CA SER A 167 8.22 1.83 -2.45
C SER A 167 7.28 2.78 -1.72
N VAL A 168 6.93 3.90 -2.36
CA VAL A 168 5.98 4.88 -1.81
C VAL A 168 4.57 4.29 -1.67
N ALA A 169 4.10 3.48 -2.61
CA ALA A 169 2.80 2.83 -2.50
C ALA A 169 2.71 1.86 -1.30
N LEU A 170 3.80 1.15 -0.98
CA LEU A 170 3.88 0.30 0.21
C LEU A 170 3.85 1.14 1.50
N LEU A 171 4.61 2.24 1.53
CA LEU A 171 4.59 3.20 2.64
C LEU A 171 3.19 3.80 2.85
N LYS A 172 2.51 4.23 1.77
CA LYS A 172 1.14 4.77 1.80
C LYS A 172 0.18 3.77 2.44
N ASN A 173 0.24 2.50 2.04
CA ASN A 173 -0.62 1.46 2.60
C ASN A 173 -0.42 1.34 4.12
N ALA A 174 0.82 1.29 4.59
CA ALA A 174 1.12 1.24 6.02
C ALA A 174 0.66 2.49 6.77
N TYR A 175 0.86 3.68 6.21
CA TYR A 175 0.40 4.95 6.77
C TYR A 175 -1.13 5.00 6.90
N ILE A 176 -1.87 4.56 5.87
CA ILE A 176 -3.33 4.48 5.90
C ILE A 176 -3.81 3.44 6.91
N ILE A 177 -3.10 2.32 7.09
CA ILE A 177 -3.41 1.33 8.13
C ILE A 177 -3.22 1.92 9.53
N LEU A 178 -2.14 2.68 9.76
CA LEU A 178 -1.96 3.42 11.03
C LEU A 178 -3.10 4.42 11.25
N PHE A 179 -3.46 5.21 10.23
CA PHE A 179 -4.58 6.15 10.32
C PHE A 179 -5.90 5.44 10.61
N ALA A 180 -6.22 4.37 9.91
CA ALA A 180 -7.43 3.57 10.16
C ALA A 180 -7.49 3.06 11.60
N LYS A 181 -6.34 2.70 12.17
CA LYS A 181 -6.23 2.17 13.53
C LYS A 181 -6.30 3.26 14.61
N PHE A 182 -5.62 4.39 14.43
CA PHE A 182 -5.39 5.39 15.48
C PHE A 182 -5.98 6.77 15.23
N GLY A 183 -6.52 7.01 14.03
CA GLY A 183 -6.95 8.33 13.59
C GLY A 183 -5.87 9.39 13.77
N TYR A 184 -6.24 10.57 14.27
CA TYR A 184 -5.35 11.73 14.37
C TYR A 184 -4.46 11.76 15.62
N THR A 185 -4.48 10.70 16.43
CA THR A 185 -3.88 10.68 17.78
C THR A 185 -2.43 11.15 17.81
N PHE A 186 -1.63 10.81 16.80
CA PHE A 186 -0.24 11.22 16.66
C PHE A 186 0.13 11.60 15.22
N LEU A 187 -0.72 11.27 14.23
CA LEU A 187 -0.42 11.47 12.82
C LEU A 187 -0.39 12.95 12.39
N MET A 188 -0.78 13.86 13.28
CA MET A 188 -0.67 15.32 13.06
C MET A 188 0.70 15.89 13.44
N ASP A 189 1.60 15.04 13.93
CA ASP A 189 2.97 15.40 14.24
C ASP A 189 3.81 15.63 12.97
N GLU A 190 4.83 16.48 13.07
CA GLU A 190 5.67 16.95 11.97
C GLU A 190 6.49 15.82 11.32
N LEU A 191 6.87 14.78 12.08
CA LEU A 191 7.53 13.60 11.52
C LEU A 191 6.70 12.98 10.38
N TYR A 192 5.38 12.97 10.53
CA TYR A 192 4.47 12.40 9.54
C TYR A 192 4.25 13.34 8.34
N ASP A 193 4.64 14.62 8.43
CA ASP A 193 4.70 15.49 7.24
C ASP A 193 5.73 14.98 6.24
N THR A 194 6.84 14.39 6.69
CA THR A 194 7.82 13.75 5.80
C THR A 194 7.22 12.57 5.04
N ILE A 195 6.37 11.76 5.69
CA ILE A 195 5.65 10.66 5.02
C ILE A 195 4.65 11.22 4.01
N ARG A 196 3.88 12.25 4.40
CA ARG A 196 2.93 12.92 3.50
C ARG A 196 3.64 13.53 2.29
N GLU A 197 4.79 14.17 2.49
CA GLU A 197 5.62 14.72 1.42
C GLU A 197 6.11 13.63 0.46
N GLN A 198 6.59 12.50 0.97
CA GLN A 198 6.99 11.36 0.14
C GLN A 198 5.84 10.83 -0.71
N ILE A 199 4.63 10.79 -0.16
CA ILE A 199 3.41 10.36 -0.87
C ILE A 199 3.00 11.40 -1.92
N GLU A 200 3.03 12.69 -1.59
CA GLU A 200 2.70 13.76 -2.54
C GLU A 200 3.69 13.84 -3.70
N LYS A 201 4.98 13.66 -3.41
CA LYS A 201 6.09 13.73 -4.37
C LYS A 201 6.76 12.35 -4.46
N PRO A 202 6.17 11.36 -5.13
CA PRO A 202 6.67 9.98 -5.09
C PRO A 202 8.03 9.76 -5.77
N ASP A 203 8.54 10.77 -6.48
CA ASP A 203 9.88 10.74 -7.09
C ASP A 203 10.97 11.35 -6.18
N SER A 204 10.61 11.94 -5.03
CA SER A 204 11.59 12.41 -4.05
C SER A 204 12.12 11.24 -3.20
N GLU A 205 13.26 11.44 -2.55
CA GLU A 205 13.87 10.46 -1.64
C GLU A 205 13.96 11.06 -0.23
N VAL A 206 12.79 11.30 0.40
CA VAL A 206 12.71 11.90 1.74
C VAL A 206 12.48 10.87 2.84
N VAL A 207 11.90 9.71 2.52
CA VAL A 207 11.77 8.57 3.46
C VAL A 207 12.62 7.39 2.95
N PRO A 208 13.52 6.84 3.78
CA PRO A 208 14.33 5.69 3.38
C PRO A 208 13.47 4.43 3.22
N LYS A 209 14.04 3.41 2.55
CA LYS A 209 13.36 2.12 2.37
C LYS A 209 13.25 1.36 3.70
N LEU A 210 12.07 1.40 4.30
CA LEU A 210 11.78 0.79 5.61
C LEU A 210 10.83 -0.40 5.53
N TRP A 211 10.85 -1.13 4.41
CA TRP A 211 9.91 -2.24 4.19
C TRP A 211 10.56 -3.49 3.62
N LYS A 212 9.86 -4.61 3.83
CA LYS A 212 10.17 -5.92 3.25
C LYS A 212 8.88 -6.55 2.71
N ILE A 213 8.98 -7.18 1.54
CA ILE A 213 7.96 -8.05 0.97
C ILE A 213 8.48 -9.49 0.92
N THR A 214 7.64 -10.45 1.28
CA THR A 214 7.98 -11.89 1.28
C THR A 214 6.74 -12.73 0.96
N THR A 215 6.94 -13.96 0.50
CA THR A 215 5.86 -14.95 0.34
C THR A 215 5.65 -15.83 1.57
N GLU A 216 6.50 -15.68 2.60
CA GLU A 216 6.40 -16.41 3.86
C GLU A 216 5.81 -15.52 4.95
N ARG A 217 4.71 -15.97 5.58
CA ARG A 217 4.06 -15.19 6.64
C ARG A 217 4.90 -15.25 7.92
N MET A 218 5.55 -14.15 8.25
CA MET A 218 6.35 -14.02 9.49
C MET A 218 5.46 -13.73 10.70
N ILE A 219 4.51 -12.81 10.56
CA ILE A 219 3.57 -12.40 11.60
C ILE A 219 2.17 -12.14 11.00
N PRO A 220 1.08 -12.21 11.79
CA PRO A 220 -0.25 -11.87 11.30
C PRO A 220 -0.38 -10.38 10.95
N ASP A 221 -1.32 -10.04 10.06
CA ASP A 221 -1.67 -8.66 9.77
C ASP A 221 -2.03 -7.87 11.06
N GLY A 222 -1.62 -6.60 11.08
CA GLY A 222 -1.85 -5.69 12.20
C GLY A 222 -0.72 -4.69 12.41
N VAL A 223 -0.86 -3.90 13.48
CA VAL A 223 0.15 -2.95 13.93
C VAL A 223 0.81 -3.49 15.19
N TYR A 224 2.13 -3.43 15.23
CA TYR A 224 2.96 -3.88 16.33
C TYR A 224 3.84 -2.72 16.79
N LEU A 225 4.10 -2.65 18.10
CA LEU A 225 5.16 -1.82 18.65
C LEU A 225 6.48 -2.57 18.57
N MET A 226 7.51 -1.90 18.09
CA MET A 226 8.87 -2.36 18.10
C MET A 226 9.47 -2.04 19.48
N SER A 227 9.60 -3.05 20.34
CA SER A 227 10.04 -2.80 21.73
C SER A 227 11.52 -2.45 21.85
N ASP A 228 12.31 -2.80 20.84
CA ASP A 228 13.77 -2.57 20.83
C ASP A 228 14.15 -1.24 20.13
N CYS A 229 13.18 -0.55 19.51
CA CYS A 229 13.35 0.73 18.85
C CYS A 229 11.99 1.41 18.68
N ASP A 230 11.83 2.61 19.26
CA ASP A 230 10.57 3.37 19.33
C ASP A 230 9.94 3.59 17.94
N GLY A 231 9.02 2.71 17.58
CA GLY A 231 8.41 2.67 16.26
C GLY A 231 7.31 1.63 16.12
N PHE A 232 6.58 1.74 15.02
CA PHE A 232 5.58 0.78 14.58
C PHE A 232 6.16 -0.17 13.54
N LEU A 233 5.83 -1.45 13.65
CA LEU A 233 5.90 -2.38 12.53
C LEU A 233 4.48 -2.67 12.05
N VAL A 234 4.16 -2.22 10.84
CA VAL A 234 2.87 -2.49 10.19
C VAL A 234 3.01 -3.71 9.29
N SER A 235 2.22 -4.75 9.59
CA SER A 235 2.14 -5.97 8.79
C SER A 235 0.81 -6.02 8.04
N TYR A 236 0.86 -6.23 6.73
CA TYR A 236 -0.35 -6.43 5.92
C TYR A 236 -0.12 -7.38 4.75
N THR A 237 -1.18 -8.04 4.33
CA THR A 237 -1.16 -8.96 3.19
C THR A 237 -1.59 -8.25 1.90
N ILE A 238 -0.79 -8.38 0.84
CA ILE A 238 -1.17 -8.13 -0.55
C ILE A 238 -1.62 -9.45 -1.16
N LYS A 239 -2.79 -9.47 -1.79
CA LYS A 239 -3.36 -10.69 -2.39
C LYS A 239 -3.79 -10.45 -3.83
N LYS A 240 -3.19 -11.19 -4.75
CA LYS A 240 -3.62 -11.29 -6.14
C LYS A 240 -3.96 -12.75 -6.45
N ASN A 241 -3.14 -13.46 -7.22
CA ASN A 241 -3.31 -14.92 -7.39
C ASN A 241 -2.63 -15.67 -6.23
N ILE A 242 -1.53 -15.14 -5.70
CA ILE A 242 -0.91 -15.59 -4.45
C ILE A 242 -0.88 -14.47 -3.40
N GLU A 243 -0.49 -14.82 -2.17
CA GLU A 243 -0.34 -13.89 -1.06
C GLU A 243 1.12 -13.44 -0.91
N TYR A 244 1.28 -12.15 -0.64
CA TYR A 244 2.54 -11.51 -0.29
C TYR A 244 2.37 -10.79 1.03
N TYR A 245 3.33 -10.95 1.94
CA TYR A 245 3.32 -10.32 3.25
C TYR A 245 4.27 -9.15 3.23
N VAL A 246 3.75 -7.98 3.60
CA VAL A 246 4.51 -6.74 3.68
C VAL A 246 4.69 -6.34 5.13
N LEU A 247 5.93 -5.99 5.47
CA LEU A 247 6.31 -5.37 6.73
C LEU A 247 6.82 -3.97 6.42
N VAL A 248 6.32 -2.94 7.12
CA VAL A 248 6.78 -1.55 7.01
C VAL A 248 7.05 -1.00 8.40
N ALA A 249 8.26 -0.52 8.65
CA ALA A 249 8.61 0.18 9.88
C ALA A 249 8.31 1.68 9.75
N ILE A 250 7.65 2.26 10.74
CA ILE A 250 7.31 3.68 10.81
C ILE A 250 7.73 4.22 12.19
N PRO A 251 8.61 5.21 12.28
CA PRO A 251 9.08 5.74 13.57
C PRO A 251 7.97 6.35 14.42
N PHE A 252 8.19 6.38 15.74
CA PHE A 252 7.47 7.29 16.62
C PHE A 252 7.91 8.75 16.38
N PRO A 253 7.08 9.76 16.71
CA PRO A 253 7.38 11.20 16.57
C PRO A 253 8.77 11.64 17.03
N ASN A 254 9.28 11.05 18.10
CA ASN A 254 10.55 11.39 18.74
C ASN A 254 11.76 10.63 18.16
N VAL A 255 11.57 9.85 17.09
CA VAL A 255 12.60 9.03 16.45
C VAL A 255 12.72 9.41 14.98
N SER A 256 13.95 9.64 14.53
CA SER A 256 14.23 9.92 13.11
C SER A 256 14.15 8.64 12.26
N PHE A 257 13.92 8.82 10.95
CA PHE A 257 14.00 7.70 10.03
C PHE A 257 15.38 7.03 10.01
N ASP A 258 16.46 7.82 10.18
CA ASP A 258 17.84 7.30 10.21
C ASP A 258 18.09 6.41 11.43
N GLU A 259 17.49 6.71 12.59
CA GLU A 259 17.56 5.85 13.77
C GLU A 259 16.85 4.50 13.53
N ILE A 260 15.69 4.50 12.86
CA ILE A 260 15.01 3.26 12.46
C ILE A 260 15.89 2.48 11.48
N VAL A 261 16.48 3.14 10.47
CA VAL A 261 17.39 2.48 9.51
C VAL A 261 18.56 1.86 10.25
N ALA A 262 19.24 2.62 11.12
CA ALA A 262 20.36 2.14 11.90
C ALA A 262 19.96 0.90 12.71
N TYR A 263 18.83 0.95 13.43
CA TYR A 263 18.31 -0.20 14.16
C TYR A 263 18.07 -1.41 13.26
N LEU A 264 17.36 -1.25 12.13
CA LEU A 264 17.05 -2.33 11.20
C LEU A 264 18.31 -2.94 10.57
N THR A 265 19.35 -2.14 10.31
CA THR A 265 20.65 -2.67 9.81
C THR A 265 21.37 -3.54 10.82
N THR A 266 21.09 -3.37 12.13
CA THR A 266 21.63 -4.27 13.16
C THR A 266 20.94 -5.63 13.21
N ILE A 267 19.81 -5.79 12.52
CA ILE A 267 19.02 -7.03 12.50
C ILE A 267 19.62 -7.96 11.45
N GLY A 268 20.68 -8.66 11.87
CA GLY A 268 21.25 -9.76 11.10
C GLY A 268 20.39 -11.03 11.13
N PRO A 269 20.75 -12.05 10.34
CA PRO A 269 20.14 -13.37 10.43
C PRO A 269 20.14 -13.89 11.88
N ASN A 270 18.99 -14.34 12.37
CA ASN A 270 18.78 -14.87 13.73
C ASN A 270 18.78 -13.87 14.90
N LYS A 271 18.88 -12.55 14.67
CA LYS A 271 18.62 -11.57 15.74
C LYS A 271 17.10 -11.43 15.93
N PRO A 272 16.52 -11.83 17.08
CA PRO A 272 15.10 -11.65 17.31
C PRO A 272 14.76 -10.17 17.45
N MET A 273 13.57 -9.79 16.99
CA MET A 273 12.94 -8.50 17.26
C MET A 273 11.77 -8.72 18.22
N THR A 274 11.71 -7.94 19.29
CA THR A 274 10.60 -7.98 20.24
C THR A 274 9.46 -7.13 19.73
N LEU A 275 8.32 -7.77 19.45
CA LEU A 275 7.13 -7.12 18.93
C LEU A 275 5.96 -7.26 19.91
N LYS A 276 5.34 -6.14 20.25
CA LYS A 276 4.10 -6.11 21.03
C LYS A 276 2.93 -5.76 20.11
N LYS A 277 2.05 -6.72 19.86
CA LYS A 277 0.84 -6.47 19.04
C LYS A 277 -0.05 -5.45 19.74
N ILE A 278 -0.46 -4.42 19.01
CA ILE A 278 -1.40 -3.44 19.56
C ILE A 278 -2.78 -4.07 19.70
N THR A 279 -3.31 -4.03 20.92
CA THR A 279 -4.61 -4.62 21.28
C THR A 279 -5.78 -3.93 20.56
N ASN A 280 -6.93 -4.58 20.55
CA ASN A 280 -8.13 -4.02 19.94
C ASN A 280 -8.87 -3.12 20.93
N ARG A 281 -8.45 -1.85 21.02
CA ARG A 281 -9.17 -0.76 21.71
C ARG A 281 -9.74 0.23 20.69
N ASP A 282 -10.74 1.02 21.11
CA ASP A 282 -11.29 2.10 20.28
C ASP A 282 -10.43 3.37 20.39
N TYR A 283 -9.33 3.42 19.65
CA TYR A 283 -8.44 4.58 19.62
C TYR A 283 -9.04 5.83 18.97
N TRP A 284 -10.32 5.82 18.58
CA TRP A 284 -10.98 6.99 18.00
C TRP A 284 -11.91 7.72 18.97
N GLN A 285 -12.50 7.02 19.93
CA GLN A 285 -13.49 7.62 20.83
C GLN A 285 -13.24 7.31 22.31
N ASP A 286 -12.48 6.26 22.64
CA ASP A 286 -12.09 5.99 24.02
C ASP A 286 -10.93 6.90 24.41
N GLU A 287 -11.24 7.96 25.18
CA GLU A 287 -10.25 8.93 25.65
C GLU A 287 -9.11 8.27 26.44
N SER A 288 -9.40 7.23 27.24
CA SER A 288 -8.38 6.52 28.03
C SER A 288 -7.44 5.73 27.13
N ALA A 289 -7.96 5.12 26.06
CA ALA A 289 -7.14 4.43 25.07
C ALA A 289 -6.26 5.42 24.27
N ILE A 290 -6.81 6.58 23.89
CA ILE A 290 -6.09 7.67 23.20
C ILE A 290 -4.97 8.21 24.11
N GLU A 291 -5.27 8.48 25.37
CA GLU A 291 -4.31 8.95 26.37
C GLU A 291 -3.16 7.98 26.59
N LEU A 292 -3.47 6.70 26.80
CA LEU A 292 -2.46 5.68 27.01
C LEU A 292 -1.56 5.54 25.79
N LEU A 293 -2.15 5.56 24.59
CA LEU A 293 -1.41 5.49 23.33
C LEU A 293 -0.49 6.70 23.15
N ARG A 294 -0.98 7.92 23.41
CA ARG A 294 -0.13 9.12 23.33
C ARG A 294 1.02 9.06 24.32
N LYS A 295 0.78 8.62 25.56
CA LYS A 295 1.84 8.43 26.55
C LYS A 295 2.90 7.42 26.10
N GLU A 296 2.47 6.33 25.47
CA GLU A 296 3.37 5.28 24.95
C GLU A 296 4.17 5.76 23.72
N ILE A 297 3.61 6.61 22.87
CA ILE A 297 4.24 7.09 21.62
C ILE A 297 5.12 8.32 21.84
N PHE A 298 4.61 9.30 22.57
CA PHE A 298 5.29 10.59 22.75
C PHE A 298 6.25 10.58 23.93
N LEU A 299 6.42 9.43 24.62
CA LEU A 299 7.20 9.21 25.83
C LEU A 299 7.75 10.52 26.39
N GLU A 300 7.11 11.08 27.42
CA GLU A 300 7.84 12.02 28.27
C GLU A 300 9.14 11.32 28.61
N LYS A 301 10.29 11.84 28.12
CA LYS A 301 11.58 11.35 28.55
C LYS A 301 11.58 11.53 30.06
N GLY A 302 11.26 10.46 30.76
CA GLY A 302 11.24 10.41 32.21
C GLY A 302 12.69 10.46 32.66
N VAL A 303 13.06 11.62 33.20
CA VAL A 303 14.33 11.95 33.85
C VAL A 303 15.49 12.29 32.90
#